data_AF-A0A4U0UQW3-F1
#
_entry.id   AF-A0A4U0UQW3-F1
#
_cell.length_a   1.000
_cell.length_b   1.000
_cell.length_c   1.000
_cell.angle_alpha   90.00
_cell.angle_beta   90.00
_cell.angle_gamma   90.00
#
_symmetry.space_group_name_H-M   'P 1'
#
loop_
_entity.id
_entity.type
_entity.pdbx_description
1 polymer ?
#
loop_
_entity_poly.entity_id
_entity_poly.type
_entity_poly.pdbx_seq_one_letter_code
_entity_poly.pdbx_strand_id
1 'polypeptide(L)'
;MAPPIETFHPARLQQQIQHHANGKLRKPLVDLKQCDLKELLQYECDLRGPKEDPRSKIVCEPVLRLFRQCANGLTVETTSWEDIHDR
;
A
#
# COMPACT_ATOMS: atom_id res chain seq x y z
N MET A 1 8.48 13.67 14.32
CA MET A 1 8.96 13.30 12.97
C MET A 1 8.83 11.78 12.83
N ALA A 2 8.30 11.27 11.72
CA ALA A 2 8.29 9.82 11.49
C ALA A 2 9.74 9.32 11.37
N PRO A 3 10.06 8.12 11.90
CA PRO A 3 11.39 7.55 11.73
C PRO A 3 11.66 7.32 10.23
N PRO A 4 12.92 7.45 9.77
CA PRO A 4 13.27 7.07 8.42
C PRO A 4 13.00 5.57 8.23
N ILE A 5 12.19 5.26 7.23
CA ILE A 5 11.88 3.87 6.83
C ILE A 5 12.78 3.55 5.64
N GLU A 6 13.50 2.43 5.71
CA GLU A 6 14.29 1.94 4.58
C GLU A 6 13.35 1.62 3.40
N THR A 7 13.64 2.19 2.23
CA THR A 7 12.91 1.89 1.01
C THR A 7 13.56 0.72 0.28
N PHE A 8 12.75 -0.14 -0.33
CA PHE A 8 13.22 -1.29 -1.09
C PHE A 8 12.34 -1.50 -2.32
N HIS A 9 12.90 -2.17 -3.34
CA HIS A 9 12.18 -2.47 -4.56
C HIS A 9 11.00 -3.44 -4.29
N PRO A 10 9.79 -3.22 -4.83
CA PRO A 10 8.62 -4.07 -4.56
C PRO A 10 8.86 -5.57 -4.77
N ALA A 11 9.68 -5.97 -5.75
CA ALA A 11 10.09 -7.36 -5.97
C ALA A 11 10.69 -8.07 -4.72
N ARG A 12 11.24 -7.32 -3.76
CA ARG A 12 11.77 -7.85 -2.49
C ARG A 12 10.73 -7.95 -1.38
N LEU A 13 9.48 -7.53 -1.60
CA LEU A 13 8.43 -7.49 -0.57
C LEU A 13 8.24 -8.85 0.11
N GLN A 14 8.16 -9.93 -0.67
CA GLN A 14 8.03 -11.29 -0.16
C GLN A 14 9.16 -11.69 0.79
N GLN A 15 10.37 -11.17 0.60
CA GLN A 15 11.51 -11.43 1.49
C GLN A 15 11.46 -10.54 2.73
N GLN A 16 11.16 -9.25 2.55
CA GLN A 16 11.11 -8.26 3.63
C GLN A 16 10.06 -8.59 4.69
N ILE A 17 8.88 -9.03 4.26
CA ILE A 17 7.78 -9.37 5.19
C ILE A 17 8.09 -10.59 6.04
N GLN A 18 9.10 -11.42 5.72
CA GLN A 18 9.48 -12.55 6.57
C GLN A 18 10.09 -12.12 7.89
N HIS A 19 10.51 -10.87 8.04
CA HIS A 19 11.08 -10.36 9.27
C HIS A 19 10.08 -9.46 10.02
N HIS A 20 10.10 -9.54 11.35
CA HIS A 20 9.46 -8.56 12.21
C HIS A 20 10.30 -7.28 12.26
N ALA A 21 9.71 -6.18 12.76
CA ALA A 21 10.42 -4.90 12.94
C ALA A 21 11.66 -5.00 13.85
N ASN A 22 11.76 -6.04 14.68
CA ASN A 22 12.94 -6.34 15.52
C ASN A 22 13.99 -7.22 14.81
N GLY A 23 13.85 -7.46 13.50
CA GLY A 23 14.74 -8.29 12.69
C GLY A 23 14.53 -9.80 12.82
N LYS A 24 13.73 -10.27 13.79
CA LYS A 24 13.48 -11.70 13.97
C LYS A 24 12.65 -12.25 12.81
N LEU A 25 12.99 -13.45 12.36
CA LEU A 25 12.22 -14.18 11.36
C LEU A 25 10.83 -14.55 11.91
N ARG A 26 9.79 -14.34 11.11
CA ARG A 26 8.42 -14.76 11.39
C ARG A 26 8.30 -16.27 11.37
N LYS A 27 7.42 -16.80 12.22
CA LYS A 27 7.02 -18.21 12.25
C LYS A 27 5.50 -18.31 12.37
N PRO A 28 4.81 -19.01 11.46
CA PRO A 28 5.33 -19.60 10.22
C PRO A 28 5.79 -18.53 9.22
N LEU A 29 6.55 -18.95 8.20
CA LEU A 29 6.82 -18.10 7.04
C LEU A 29 5.49 -17.76 6.34
N VAL A 30 5.43 -16.58 5.74
CA VAL A 30 4.22 -16.09 5.06
C VAL A 30 4.43 -16.17 3.57
N ASP A 31 3.54 -16.81 2.83
CA ASP A 31 3.46 -16.66 1.36
C ASP A 31 2.35 -15.68 1.03
N LEU A 32 2.70 -14.47 0.56
CA LEU A 32 1.71 -13.43 0.25
C LEU A 32 0.73 -13.88 -0.84
N LYS A 33 1.13 -14.79 -1.75
CA LYS A 33 0.24 -15.29 -2.81
C LYS A 33 -0.87 -16.18 -2.28
N GLN A 34 -0.70 -16.78 -1.09
CA GLN A 34 -1.71 -17.60 -0.43
C GLN A 34 -2.67 -16.75 0.43
N CYS A 35 -2.37 -15.46 0.61
CA CYS A 35 -3.22 -14.54 1.34
C CYS A 35 -4.28 -13.93 0.42
N ASP A 36 -5.44 -13.61 1.00
CA ASP A 36 -6.54 -12.98 0.28
C ASP A 36 -6.09 -11.64 -0.31
N LEU A 37 -6.33 -11.43 -1.60
CA LEU A 37 -6.21 -10.12 -2.22
C LEU A 37 -7.45 -9.29 -1.91
N LYS A 38 -7.24 -8.11 -1.34
CA LYS A 38 -8.28 -7.12 -1.04
C LYS A 38 -7.97 -5.83 -1.77
N GLU A 39 -9.03 -5.15 -2.17
CA GLU A 39 -8.99 -3.84 -2.81
C GLU A 39 -9.55 -2.80 -1.86
N LEU A 40 -8.88 -1.64 -1.82
CA LEU A 40 -9.36 -0.45 -1.13
C LEU A 40 -9.34 0.71 -2.12
N LEU A 41 -10.53 1.17 -2.51
CA LEU A 41 -10.68 2.39 -3.27
C LEU A 41 -10.71 3.58 -2.32
N GLN A 42 -9.75 4.48 -2.49
CA GLN A 42 -9.68 5.77 -1.79
C GLN A 42 -9.85 6.89 -2.81
N TYR A 43 -10.01 8.12 -2.32
CA TYR A 43 -10.05 9.31 -3.16
C TYR A 43 -9.07 10.34 -2.61
N GLU A 44 -8.18 10.81 -3.46
CA GLU A 44 -7.32 11.94 -3.19
C GLU A 44 -8.03 13.20 -3.69
N CYS A 45 -8.41 14.08 -2.77
CA CYS A 45 -9.21 15.26 -3.06
C CYS A 45 -8.38 16.53 -2.89
N ASP A 46 -8.12 17.21 -4.00
CA ASP A 46 -7.36 18.45 -4.01
C ASP A 46 -8.18 19.60 -4.60
N LEU A 47 -7.89 20.81 -4.11
CA LEU A 47 -8.41 22.02 -4.73
C LEU A 47 -7.69 22.26 -6.06
N ARG A 48 -8.41 22.16 -7.17
CA ARG A 48 -7.94 22.60 -8.48
C ARG A 48 -8.24 24.10 -8.64
N GLY A 49 -7.20 24.91 -8.52
CA GLY A 49 -7.23 26.37 -8.68
C GLY A 49 -6.88 27.13 -7.39
N PRO A 50 -6.75 28.48 -7.46
CA PRO A 50 -6.49 29.32 -6.29
C PRO A 50 -7.64 29.29 -5.27
N LYS A 51 -7.33 29.39 -3.98
CA LYS A 51 -8.34 29.30 -2.91
C LYS A 51 -9.35 30.44 -2.93
N GLU A 52 -8.95 31.60 -3.44
CA GLU A 52 -9.73 32.82 -3.49
C GLU A 52 -10.64 32.91 -4.72
N ASP A 53 -10.44 32.06 -5.73
CA ASP A 53 -11.23 32.06 -6.96
C ASP A 53 -12.53 31.24 -6.76
N PRO A 54 -13.73 31.84 -6.91
CA PRO A 54 -15.01 31.12 -6.80
C PRO A 54 -15.20 30.01 -7.85
N ARG A 55 -14.39 29.98 -8.90
CA ARG A 55 -14.43 28.93 -9.94
C ARG A 55 -13.60 27.71 -9.58
N SER A 56 -12.74 27.79 -8.56
CA SER A 56 -11.95 26.65 -8.09
C SER A 56 -12.86 25.53 -7.61
N LYS A 57 -12.43 24.29 -7.83
CA LYS A 57 -13.22 23.10 -7.50
C LYS A 57 -12.36 22.08 -6.78
N ILE A 58 -12.96 21.41 -5.81
CA ILE A 58 -12.37 20.19 -5.26
C ILE A 58 -12.54 19.10 -6.30
N VAL A 59 -11.44 18.49 -6.71
CA VAL A 59 -11.43 17.33 -7.60
C VAL A 59 -10.89 16.16 -6.83
N CYS A 60 -11.66 15.08 -6.81
CA CYS A 60 -11.32 13.83 -6.12
C CYS A 60 -10.95 12.77 -7.15
N GLU A 61 -9.68 12.38 -7.19
CA GLU A 61 -9.18 11.33 -8.08
C GLU A 61 -9.14 9.99 -7.34
N PRO A 62 -9.60 8.89 -7.96
CA PRO A 62 -9.60 7.59 -7.32
C PRO A 62 -8.17 7.06 -7.17
N VAL A 63 -7.87 6.52 -5.99
CA VAL A 63 -6.61 5.85 -5.67
C VAL A 63 -6.93 4.42 -5.25
N LEU A 64 -6.64 3.45 -6.13
CA LEU A 64 -6.82 2.04 -5.83
C LEU A 64 -5.58 1.51 -5.10
N ARG A 65 -5.78 0.97 -3.90
CA ARG A 65 -4.75 0.26 -3.14
C ARG A 65 -5.07 -1.21 -3.03
N LEU A 66 -4.04 -2.04 -3.14
CA LEU A 66 -4.16 -3.48 -3.06
C LEU A 66 -3.49 -3.97 -1.78
N PHE A 67 -4.12 -4.93 -1.11
CA PHE A 67 -3.64 -5.50 0.13
C PHE A 67 -3.71 -7.02 0.11
N ARG A 68 -2.68 -7.67 0.65
CA ARG A 68 -2.73 -9.09 1.01
C ARG A 68 -3.08 -9.21 2.49
N GLN A 69 -4.23 -9.83 2.78
CA GLN A 69 -4.68 -10.10 4.14
C GLN A 69 -4.51 -11.60 4.45
N CYS A 70 -3.59 -11.91 5.36
CA CYS A 70 -3.25 -13.27 5.73
C CYS A 70 -4.04 -13.73 6.96
N ALA A 71 -4.23 -15.05 7.10
CA ALA A 71 -5.03 -15.66 8.19
C ALA A 71 -4.52 -15.35 9.61
N ASN A 72 -3.23 -15.01 9.75
CA ASN A 72 -2.62 -14.60 11.03
C ASN A 72 -2.86 -13.12 11.38
N GLY A 73 -3.71 -12.41 10.63
CA GLY A 73 -3.99 -10.99 10.80
C GLY A 73 -2.95 -10.06 10.18
N LEU A 74 -1.89 -10.59 9.55
CA LEU A 74 -0.93 -9.76 8.80
C LEU A 74 -1.63 -9.16 7.59
N THR A 75 -1.61 -7.84 7.50
CA THR A 75 -2.11 -7.08 6.36
C THR A 75 -0.96 -6.30 5.76
N VAL A 76 -0.71 -6.48 4.46
CA VAL A 76 0.41 -5.85 3.74
C VAL A 76 -0.14 -5.13 2.53
N GLU A 77 0.21 -3.85 2.36
CA GLU A 77 -0.07 -3.15 1.10
C GLU A 77 0.83 -3.73 0.00
N THR A 78 0.21 -4.18 -1.10
CA THR A 78 0.87 -4.81 -2.24
C THR A 78 0.63 -4.07 -3.55
N THR A 79 0.09 -2.85 -3.52
CA THR A 79 -0.25 -2.02 -4.70
C THR A 79 0.81 -2.05 -5.82
N SER A 80 2.09 -1.79 -5.51
CA SER A 80 3.20 -1.79 -6.48
C SER A 80 3.85 -3.17 -6.68
N TRP A 81 3.43 -4.18 -5.93
CA TRP A 81 3.88 -5.56 -6.05
C TRP A 81 2.95 -6.39 -6.92
N GLU A 82 1.65 -6.11 -6.87
CA GLU A 82 0.68 -6.65 -7.80
C GLU A 82 0.90 -5.94 -9.15
N ASP A 83 1.23 -6.71 -10.19
CA ASP A 83 1.52 -6.25 -11.55
C ASP A 83 0.25 -5.82 -12.31
N ILE A 84 -0.61 -5.06 -11.62
CA ILE A 84 -1.97 -4.68 -12.06
C ILE A 84 -1.98 -3.21 -12.54
N HIS A 85 -0.88 -2.47 -12.36
CA HIS A 85 -0.77 -1.05 -12.74
C HIS A 85 -0.59 -0.78 -14.24
N ASP A 86 -0.55 -1.80 -15.10
CA ASP A 86 -0.35 -1.69 -16.56
C ASP A 86 -1.63 -1.91 -17.39
N ARG A 87 -2.83 -1.63 -16.85
CA ARG A 87 -4.10 -1.69 -17.60
C ARG A 87 -4.91 -0.41 -17.56
#